data_AF-A0A0S8DLX8-F1
#
_entry.id   AF-A0A0S8DLX8-F1
#
_cell.length_a   1.000
_cell.length_b   1.000
_cell.length_c   1.000
_cell.angle_alpha   90.00
_cell.angle_beta   90.00
_cell.angle_gamma   90.00
#
_symmetry.space_group_name_H-M   'P 1'
#
loop_
_entity.id
_entity.type
_entity.pdbx_description
1 polymer ?
#
loop_
_entity_poly.entity_id
_entity_poly.type
_entity_poly.pdbx_seq_one_letter_code
_entity_poly.pdbx_strand_id
1 'polypeptide(L)'
;AELADLQDRLSRLYAEGYPTMNMEGEKLFVMDVIQRLFTDGGPGGGHLIPQRVLAYSENPPGLVEGNSGLLKLIHTAASIVHAGRDATVTLANELYERQITLANMTPCQRQSRDFKMPIETLYSLPRYRFFLIQHLLPYSDRIYELAYRSKMHYESVVTILAIERWRLEKGQYPEELGELVSAGFIKEPPMDPYSDKPLVYRRADDDFILYSFGPNFRDDGGQAAIVRGRPVKWGTRDAGDIVIWPMLKH
;
A
#
# COMPACT_ATOMS: atom_id res chain seq x y z
N ALA A 1 -18.33 10.56 -27.97
CA ALA A 1 -19.28 9.56 -27.41
C ALA A 1 -18.53 8.41 -26.74
N GLU A 2 -17.65 7.70 -27.45
CA GLU A 2 -16.95 6.51 -26.92
C GLU A 2 -16.04 6.80 -25.70
N LEU A 3 -15.23 7.86 -25.73
CA LEU A 3 -14.38 8.22 -24.58
C LEU A 3 -15.18 8.63 -23.34
N ALA A 4 -16.34 9.25 -23.52
CA ALA A 4 -17.22 9.62 -22.41
C ALA A 4 -17.82 8.38 -21.74
N ASP A 5 -18.27 7.39 -22.53
CA ASP A 5 -18.73 6.10 -22.03
C ASP A 5 -17.61 5.35 -21.28
N LEU A 6 -16.42 5.28 -21.86
CA LEU A 6 -15.27 4.63 -21.21
C LEU A 6 -14.92 5.28 -19.87
N GLN A 7 -14.87 6.62 -19.83
CA GLN A 7 -14.57 7.35 -18.60
C GLN A 7 -15.64 7.12 -17.53
N ASP A 8 -16.93 7.13 -17.90
CA ASP A 8 -18.03 6.86 -16.98
C ASP A 8 -17.97 5.43 -16.43
N ARG A 9 -17.74 4.44 -17.30
CA ARG A 9 -17.56 3.03 -16.88
C ARG A 9 -16.40 2.86 -15.90
N LEU A 10 -15.25 3.48 -16.16
CA LEU A 10 -14.12 3.46 -15.23
C LEU A 10 -14.48 4.14 -13.91
N SER A 11 -15.07 5.34 -13.96
CA SER A 11 -15.46 6.12 -12.79
C SER A 11 -16.45 5.38 -11.88
N ARG A 12 -17.32 4.54 -12.45
CA ARG A 12 -18.27 3.72 -11.70
C ARG A 12 -17.63 2.56 -10.94
N LEU A 13 -16.47 2.03 -11.37
CA LEU A 13 -15.78 0.94 -10.67
C LEU A 13 -15.40 1.34 -9.24
N TYR A 14 -15.06 2.62 -9.05
CA TYR A 14 -14.62 3.17 -7.78
C TYR A 14 -15.36 4.49 -7.50
N ALA A 15 -16.69 4.45 -7.55
CA ALA A 15 -17.54 5.64 -7.36
C ALA A 15 -17.38 6.29 -5.97
N GLU A 16 -17.05 5.47 -4.96
CA GLU A 16 -16.77 5.88 -3.58
C GLU A 16 -15.29 6.20 -3.33
N GLY A 17 -14.47 6.16 -4.38
CA GLY A 17 -13.02 6.34 -4.31
C GLY A 17 -12.25 5.04 -4.50
N TYR A 18 -11.02 5.14 -5.01
CA TYR A 18 -10.17 3.98 -5.22
C TYR A 18 -9.73 3.39 -3.87
N PRO A 19 -9.91 2.07 -3.65
CA PRO A 19 -9.60 1.44 -2.37
C PRO A 19 -8.08 1.39 -2.14
N THR A 20 -7.66 1.79 -0.94
CA THR A 20 -6.32 1.54 -0.43
C THR A 20 -6.26 0.19 0.28
N MET A 21 -5.07 -0.18 0.77
CA MET A 21 -4.90 -1.41 1.55
C MET A 21 -5.73 -1.35 2.84
N ASN A 22 -6.60 -2.33 3.05
CA ASN A 22 -7.43 -2.45 4.25
C ASN A 22 -6.68 -3.28 5.31
N MET A 23 -6.17 -2.60 6.35
CA MET A 23 -5.45 -3.25 7.46
C MET A 23 -6.38 -3.58 8.64
N GLU A 24 -7.59 -3.03 8.66
CA GLU A 24 -8.62 -3.33 9.64
C GLU A 24 -9.10 -4.77 9.52
N GLY A 25 -9.29 -5.26 8.29
CA GLY A 25 -9.64 -6.66 8.01
C GLY A 25 -8.54 -7.62 8.48
N GLU A 26 -7.28 -7.29 8.21
CA GLU A 26 -6.13 -8.06 8.66
C GLU A 26 -6.04 -8.09 10.19
N LYS A 27 -6.28 -6.95 10.85
CA LYS A 27 -6.34 -6.87 12.31
C LYS A 27 -7.43 -7.79 12.87
N LEU A 28 -8.63 -7.78 12.29
CA LEU A 28 -9.73 -8.64 12.73
C LEU A 28 -9.39 -10.13 12.56
N PHE A 29 -8.75 -10.49 11.44
CA PHE A 29 -8.24 -11.84 11.22
C PHE A 29 -7.24 -12.25 12.31
N VAL A 30 -6.26 -11.40 12.63
CA VAL A 30 -5.30 -11.68 13.70
C VAL A 30 -5.95 -11.77 15.08
N MET A 31 -6.97 -10.95 15.37
CA MET A 31 -7.72 -11.05 16.62
C MET A 31 -8.44 -12.40 16.75
N ASP A 32 -9.05 -12.90 15.67
CA ASP A 32 -9.67 -14.24 15.63
C ASP A 32 -8.62 -15.35 15.82
N VAL A 33 -7.46 -15.24 15.16
CA VAL A 33 -6.36 -16.21 15.33
C VAL A 33 -5.88 -16.25 16.78
N ILE A 34 -5.61 -15.09 17.40
CA ILE A 34 -5.20 -15.02 18.81
C ILE A 34 -6.28 -15.61 19.71
N GLN A 35 -7.56 -15.32 19.48
CA GLN A 35 -8.64 -15.92 20.27
C GLN A 35 -8.62 -17.45 20.20
N ARG A 36 -8.38 -18.04 19.03
CA ARG A 36 -8.39 -19.51 18.85
C ARG A 36 -7.16 -20.21 19.40
N LEU A 37 -6.01 -19.54 19.41
CA LEU A 37 -4.74 -20.17 19.77
C LEU A 37 -4.49 -20.22 21.29
N PHE A 38 -5.19 -19.42 22.09
CA PHE A 38 -5.04 -19.38 23.54
C PHE A 38 -6.10 -20.20 24.28
N THR A 39 -5.79 -20.63 25.50
CA THR A 39 -6.76 -21.18 26.45
C THR A 39 -7.71 -20.11 26.97
N ASP A 40 -8.89 -20.52 27.42
CA ASP A 40 -9.81 -19.62 28.12
C ASP A 40 -9.36 -19.38 29.56
N GLY A 41 -9.03 -18.13 29.89
CA GLY A 41 -8.69 -17.70 31.25
C GLY A 41 -7.32 -18.17 31.75
N GLY A 42 -7.00 -17.80 32.99
CA GLY A 42 -5.69 -18.01 33.62
C GLY A 42 -4.82 -16.74 33.65
N PRO A 43 -3.60 -16.81 34.22
CA PRO A 43 -2.70 -15.65 34.31
C PRO A 43 -2.44 -15.01 32.95
N GLY A 44 -2.65 -13.69 32.85
CA GLY A 44 -2.47 -12.93 31.60
C GLY A 44 -3.42 -13.35 30.47
N GLY A 45 -4.60 -13.88 30.79
CA GLY A 45 -5.65 -14.23 29.82
C GLY A 45 -5.50 -15.61 29.18
N GLY A 46 -4.56 -16.43 29.68
CA GLY A 46 -4.31 -17.80 29.22
C GLY A 46 -2.99 -17.96 28.47
N HIS A 47 -2.66 -19.21 28.11
CA HIS A 47 -1.44 -19.56 27.39
C HIS A 47 -1.77 -20.17 26.02
N LEU A 48 -0.79 -20.21 25.13
CA LEU A 48 -0.95 -20.85 23.82
C LEU A 48 -1.22 -22.35 23.98
N ILE A 49 -2.09 -22.89 23.13
CA ILE A 49 -2.37 -24.32 23.01
C ILE A 49 -1.42 -24.87 21.93
N PRO A 50 -0.36 -25.61 22.29
CA PRO A 50 0.69 -26.00 21.34
C PRO A 50 0.15 -26.72 20.10
N GLN A 51 -0.82 -27.61 20.29
CA GLN A 51 -1.44 -28.36 19.18
C GLN A 51 -2.14 -27.44 18.16
N ARG A 52 -2.77 -26.35 18.61
CA ARG A 52 -3.44 -25.39 17.72
C ARG A 52 -2.44 -24.51 16.98
N VAL A 53 -1.36 -24.11 17.64
CA VAL A 53 -0.25 -23.38 17.01
C VAL A 53 0.40 -24.21 15.90
N LEU A 54 0.63 -25.51 16.16
CA LEU A 54 1.19 -26.42 15.15
C LEU A 54 0.27 -26.54 13.93
N ALA A 55 -1.03 -26.71 14.13
CA ALA A 55 -1.99 -26.78 13.03
C ALA A 55 -2.05 -25.47 12.20
N TYR A 56 -1.73 -24.33 12.80
CA TYR A 56 -1.67 -23.03 12.11
C TYR A 56 -0.32 -22.78 11.42
N SER A 57 0.77 -23.40 11.94
CA SER A 57 2.12 -23.30 11.40
C SER A 57 2.45 -24.36 10.34
N GLU A 58 1.61 -25.39 10.18
CA GLU A 58 1.78 -26.37 9.12
C GLU A 58 1.55 -25.68 7.75
N ASN A 59 2.59 -25.71 6.90
CA ASN A 59 2.58 -25.14 5.55
C ASN A 59 1.32 -25.60 4.78
N PRO A 60 0.82 -24.78 3.81
CA PRO A 60 -0.14 -25.29 2.85
C PRO A 60 0.39 -26.60 2.22
N PRO A 61 -0.49 -27.59 1.97
CA PRO A 61 -0.06 -28.89 1.49
C PRO A 61 0.75 -28.72 0.19
N GLY A 62 2.04 -29.10 0.22
CA GLY A 62 2.93 -29.08 -0.96
C GLY A 62 4.26 -28.35 -0.83
N LEU A 63 4.56 -27.67 0.30
CA LEU A 63 5.86 -27.00 0.49
C LEU A 63 6.59 -27.54 1.73
N VAL A 64 7.68 -28.26 1.47
CA VAL A 64 8.72 -28.77 2.41
C VAL A 64 8.34 -30.04 3.19
N GLU A 65 8.60 -31.21 2.59
CA GLU A 65 8.85 -32.46 3.32
C GLU A 65 10.32 -32.48 3.80
N GLY A 66 10.54 -32.06 5.03
CA GLY A 66 11.87 -32.18 5.65
C GLY A 66 11.95 -31.51 7.01
N ASN A 67 12.07 -32.32 8.06
CA ASN A 67 12.35 -31.93 9.45
C ASN A 67 11.16 -31.46 10.33
N SER A 68 9.97 -32.04 10.13
CA SER A 68 8.73 -31.71 10.86
C SER A 68 8.81 -31.94 12.38
N GLY A 69 9.60 -32.90 12.85
CA GLY A 69 9.71 -33.24 14.29
C GLY A 69 10.44 -32.19 15.12
N LEU A 70 11.57 -31.68 14.64
CA LEU A 70 12.35 -30.64 15.34
C LEU A 70 11.58 -29.31 15.39
N LEU A 71 10.92 -28.94 14.29
CA LEU A 71 10.09 -27.74 14.22
C LEU A 71 8.91 -27.83 15.19
N LYS A 72 8.27 -29.00 15.30
CA LYS A 72 7.19 -29.26 16.26
C LYS A 72 7.63 -29.05 17.71
N LEU A 73 8.83 -29.51 18.05
CA LEU A 73 9.42 -29.34 19.38
C LEU A 73 9.68 -27.85 19.69
N ILE A 74 10.24 -27.12 18.72
CA ILE A 74 10.53 -25.68 18.86
C ILE A 74 9.24 -24.88 19.08
N HIS A 75 8.19 -25.10 18.29
CA HIS A 75 6.91 -24.40 18.44
C HIS A 75 6.19 -24.76 19.74
N THR A 76 6.31 -26.01 20.19
CA THR A 76 5.75 -26.43 21.49
C THR A 76 6.46 -25.72 22.63
N ALA A 77 7.79 -25.70 22.63
CA ALA A 77 8.57 -24.98 23.64
C ALA A 77 8.28 -23.46 23.60
N ALA A 78 8.21 -22.87 22.40
CA ALA A 78 7.87 -21.45 22.22
C ALA A 78 6.46 -21.12 22.74
N SER A 79 5.50 -22.05 22.59
CA SER A 79 4.12 -21.89 23.09
C SER A 79 4.04 -21.84 24.62
N ILE A 80 4.93 -22.55 25.31
CA ILE A 80 5.01 -22.56 26.78
C ILE A 80 5.58 -21.24 27.33
N VAL A 81 6.56 -20.67 26.65
CA VAL A 81 7.25 -19.43 27.09
C VAL A 81 6.67 -18.15 26.48
N HIS A 82 5.63 -18.27 25.65
CA HIS A 82 4.95 -17.14 25.03
C HIS A 82 4.28 -16.26 26.10
N ALA A 83 4.15 -14.97 25.79
CA ALA A 83 3.35 -14.06 26.60
C ALA A 83 1.89 -14.54 26.67
N GLY A 84 1.22 -14.20 27.76
CA GLY A 84 -0.21 -14.45 27.90
C GLY A 84 -1.04 -13.72 26.83
N ARG A 85 -2.29 -14.15 26.68
CA ARG A 85 -3.23 -13.59 25.71
C ARG A 85 -3.34 -12.07 25.81
N ASP A 86 -3.47 -11.53 27.02
CA ASP A 86 -3.70 -10.10 27.23
C ASP A 86 -2.54 -9.26 26.68
N ALA A 87 -1.30 -9.61 27.04
CA ALA A 87 -0.11 -8.94 26.54
C ALA A 87 0.06 -9.10 25.03
N THR A 88 -0.33 -10.25 24.49
CA THR A 88 -0.29 -10.53 23.04
C THR A 88 -1.30 -9.66 22.28
N VAL A 89 -2.53 -9.55 22.79
CA VAL A 89 -3.60 -8.71 22.23
C VAL A 89 -3.22 -7.24 22.33
N THR A 90 -2.67 -6.77 23.47
CA THR A 90 -2.19 -5.40 23.63
C THR A 90 -1.15 -5.05 22.56
N LEU A 91 -0.12 -5.89 22.41
CA LEU A 91 0.93 -5.65 21.44
C LEU A 91 0.43 -5.74 19.99
N ALA A 92 -0.42 -6.73 19.68
CA ALA A 92 -1.03 -6.86 18.37
C ALA A 92 -1.86 -5.62 18.02
N ASN A 93 -2.71 -5.15 18.94
CA ASN A 93 -3.48 -3.92 18.73
C ASN A 93 -2.58 -2.73 18.45
N GLU A 94 -1.55 -2.50 19.26
CA GLU A 94 -0.61 -1.39 19.07
C GLU A 94 0.04 -1.43 17.66
N LEU A 95 0.53 -2.60 17.25
CA LEU A 95 1.21 -2.76 15.95
C LEU A 95 0.24 -2.64 14.78
N TYR A 96 -0.98 -3.16 14.90
CA TYR A 96 -1.99 -3.06 13.84
C TYR A 96 -2.58 -1.66 13.73
N GLU A 97 -2.81 -0.94 14.83
CA GLU A 97 -3.23 0.48 14.77
C GLU A 97 -2.19 1.34 14.06
N ARG A 98 -0.90 1.05 14.29
CA ARG A 98 0.19 1.71 13.58
C ARG A 98 0.19 1.37 12.08
N GLN A 99 -0.05 0.11 11.72
CA GLN A 99 -0.18 -0.32 10.33
C GLN A 99 -1.40 0.28 9.62
N ILE A 100 -2.54 0.38 10.30
CA ILE A 100 -3.76 1.04 9.79
C ILE A 100 -3.46 2.53 9.52
N THR A 101 -2.80 3.19 10.47
CA THR A 101 -2.37 4.58 10.30
C THR A 101 -1.45 4.72 9.08
N LEU A 102 -0.48 3.83 8.93
CA LEU A 102 0.45 3.80 7.80
C LEU A 102 -0.23 3.57 6.45
N ALA A 103 -1.16 2.62 6.39
CA ALA A 103 -1.87 2.25 5.17
C ALA A 103 -2.74 3.40 4.64
N ASN A 104 -3.19 4.30 5.52
CA ASN A 104 -4.00 5.47 5.19
C ASN A 104 -3.21 6.77 4.97
N MET A 105 -1.88 6.74 5.09
CA MET A 105 -1.01 7.87 4.75
C MET A 105 -0.49 7.76 3.32
N THR A 106 -0.38 8.88 2.61
CA THR A 106 0.31 8.91 1.31
C THR A 106 1.83 8.65 1.50
N PRO A 107 2.54 8.18 0.47
CA PRO A 107 4.00 8.12 0.48
C PRO A 107 4.67 9.41 0.98
N CYS A 108 4.24 10.58 0.52
CA CYS A 108 4.79 11.88 0.96
C CYS A 108 4.58 12.13 2.47
N GLN A 109 3.38 11.84 2.98
CA GLN A 109 3.08 11.96 4.40
C GLN A 109 3.92 11.01 5.27
N ARG A 110 4.20 9.80 4.80
CA ARG A 110 5.09 8.86 5.52
C ARG A 110 6.54 9.34 5.53
N GLN A 111 7.02 9.86 4.39
CA GLN A 111 8.39 10.36 4.24
C GLN A 111 8.68 11.52 5.20
N SER A 112 7.78 12.51 5.28
CA SER A 112 7.94 13.70 6.15
C SER A 112 7.94 13.40 7.65
N ARG A 113 7.42 12.23 8.06
CA ARG A 113 7.27 11.85 9.47
C ARG A 113 8.29 10.81 9.95
N ASP A 114 9.20 10.36 9.09
CA ASP A 114 10.03 9.14 9.26
C ASP A 114 9.21 7.96 9.83
N PHE A 115 7.96 7.87 9.37
CA PHE A 115 7.00 6.91 9.90
C PHE A 115 7.23 5.58 9.19
N LYS A 116 8.27 4.86 9.63
CA LYS A 116 8.48 3.46 9.29
C LYS A 116 7.97 2.62 10.44
N MET A 117 7.45 1.42 10.16
CA MET A 117 7.51 0.38 11.17
C MET A 117 9.00 0.12 11.40
N PRO A 118 9.57 0.37 12.59
CA PRO A 118 10.93 -0.03 12.83
C PRO A 118 10.84 -1.55 12.86
N ILE A 119 11.26 -2.17 11.78
CA ILE A 119 11.45 -3.61 11.71
C ILE A 119 12.38 -4.06 12.84
N GLU A 120 13.26 -3.16 13.29
CA GLU A 120 14.02 -3.24 14.53
C GLU A 120 13.15 -3.37 15.79
N THR A 121 11.99 -2.71 15.89
CA THR A 121 11.02 -2.93 16.97
C THR A 121 10.48 -4.36 16.93
N LEU A 122 10.17 -4.90 15.75
CA LEU A 122 9.70 -6.29 15.62
C LEU A 122 10.80 -7.31 15.98
N TYR A 123 12.04 -7.06 15.54
CA TYR A 123 13.20 -7.92 15.81
C TYR A 123 13.78 -7.76 17.22
N SER A 124 13.50 -6.66 17.92
CA SER A 124 13.92 -6.45 19.32
C SER A 124 12.94 -7.07 20.32
N LEU A 125 11.73 -7.47 19.88
CA LEU A 125 10.85 -8.26 20.73
C LEU A 125 11.55 -9.57 21.13
N PRO A 126 11.43 -10.02 22.39
CA PRO A 126 12.00 -11.30 22.80
C PRO A 126 11.40 -12.42 21.95
N ARG A 127 12.24 -13.03 21.10
CA ARG A 127 11.85 -13.92 19.98
C ARG A 127 10.83 -14.99 20.36
N TYR A 128 10.98 -15.60 21.55
CA TYR A 128 10.08 -16.65 22.01
C TYR A 128 8.83 -16.13 22.73
N ARG A 129 8.91 -14.95 23.34
CA ARG A 129 7.81 -14.36 24.12
C ARG A 129 6.69 -13.84 23.23
N PHE A 130 6.99 -13.39 22.02
CA PHE A 130 6.02 -12.84 21.08
C PHE A 130 6.14 -13.48 19.68
N PHE A 131 6.56 -14.74 19.60
CA PHE A 131 6.80 -15.39 18.30
C PHE A 131 5.55 -15.38 17.42
N LEU A 132 4.34 -15.48 18.00
CA LEU A 132 3.09 -15.47 17.22
C LEU A 132 2.93 -14.15 16.47
N ILE A 133 3.23 -13.03 17.13
CA ILE A 133 3.18 -11.69 16.52
C ILE A 133 4.17 -11.57 15.36
N GLN A 134 5.35 -12.17 15.46
CA GLN A 134 6.33 -12.17 14.38
C GLN A 134 5.87 -12.95 13.13
N HIS A 135 4.99 -13.95 13.29
CA HIS A 135 4.46 -14.74 12.17
C HIS A 135 3.19 -14.14 11.57
N LEU A 136 2.39 -13.45 12.39
CA LEU A 136 1.12 -12.88 11.97
C LEU A 136 1.25 -11.47 11.38
N LEU A 137 2.37 -10.78 11.58
CA LEU A 137 2.57 -9.44 11.03
C LEU A 137 3.08 -9.49 9.58
N PRO A 138 2.29 -9.03 8.59
CA PRO A 138 2.78 -8.89 7.23
C PRO A 138 3.86 -7.80 7.15
N TYR A 139 4.87 -8.02 6.30
CA TYR A 139 5.82 -6.97 5.95
C TYR A 139 5.18 -6.04 4.90
N SER A 140 4.56 -4.96 5.37
CA SER A 140 3.54 -4.25 4.59
C SER A 140 4.01 -2.97 3.88
N ASP A 141 5.20 -2.45 4.17
CA ASP A 141 5.65 -1.13 3.67
C ASP A 141 5.55 -0.98 2.15
N ARG A 142 6.02 -1.98 1.39
CA ARG A 142 5.95 -1.96 -0.08
C ARG A 142 4.52 -2.11 -0.60
N ILE A 143 3.67 -2.81 0.14
CA ILE A 143 2.28 -3.07 -0.25
C ILE A 143 1.48 -1.76 -0.17
N TYR A 144 1.70 -0.97 0.89
CA TYR A 144 1.08 0.35 1.02
C TYR A 144 1.44 1.28 -0.14
N GLU A 145 2.73 1.35 -0.48
CA GLU A 145 3.18 2.17 -1.60
C GLU A 145 2.56 1.73 -2.93
N LEU A 146 2.49 0.41 -3.17
CA LEU A 146 1.87 -0.14 -4.37
C LEU A 146 0.37 0.21 -4.47
N ALA A 147 -0.37 0.18 -3.36
CA ALA A 147 -1.78 0.57 -3.34
C ALA A 147 -1.98 2.03 -3.79
N TYR A 148 -1.16 2.96 -3.28
CA TYR A 148 -1.22 4.37 -3.69
C TYR A 148 -0.77 4.58 -5.15
N ARG A 149 0.22 3.83 -5.63
CA ARG A 149 0.62 3.86 -7.04
C ARG A 149 -0.52 3.39 -7.95
N SER A 150 -1.23 2.34 -7.57
CA SER A 150 -2.39 1.84 -8.32
C SER A 150 -3.53 2.87 -8.34
N LYS A 151 -3.81 3.51 -7.18
CA LYS A 151 -4.77 4.62 -7.07
C LYS A 151 -4.41 5.76 -8.02
N MET A 152 -3.18 6.28 -7.92
CA MET A 152 -2.68 7.35 -8.78
C MET A 152 -2.80 6.98 -10.26
N HIS A 153 -2.44 5.75 -10.64
CA HIS A 153 -2.57 5.30 -12.03
C HIS A 153 -4.01 5.30 -12.53
N TYR A 154 -4.94 4.79 -11.73
CA TYR A 154 -6.36 4.80 -12.07
C TYR A 154 -6.86 6.24 -12.26
N GLU A 155 -6.59 7.12 -11.30
CA GLU A 155 -7.03 8.52 -11.34
C GLU A 155 -6.40 9.25 -12.54
N SER A 156 -5.13 8.99 -12.84
CA SER A 156 -4.46 9.56 -14.00
C SER A 156 -5.09 9.13 -15.32
N VAL A 157 -5.51 7.88 -15.44
CA VAL A 157 -6.21 7.40 -16.66
C VAL A 157 -7.54 8.11 -16.83
N VAL A 158 -8.31 8.29 -15.74
CA VAL A 158 -9.56 9.05 -15.77
C VAL A 158 -9.30 10.50 -16.19
N THR A 159 -8.24 11.13 -15.65
CA THR A 159 -7.85 12.50 -16.00
C THR A 159 -7.38 12.62 -17.46
N ILE A 160 -6.60 11.68 -17.98
CA ILE A 160 -6.17 11.67 -19.39
C ILE A 160 -7.38 11.57 -20.33
N LEU A 161 -8.34 10.70 -20.02
CA LEU A 161 -9.59 10.61 -20.79
C LEU A 161 -10.37 11.94 -20.77
N ALA A 162 -10.41 12.61 -19.62
CA ALA A 162 -11.04 13.93 -19.49
C ALA A 162 -10.31 15.01 -20.32
N ILE A 163 -8.97 15.03 -20.30
CA ILE A 163 -8.14 15.94 -21.10
C ILE A 163 -8.41 15.73 -22.60
N GLU A 164 -8.43 14.48 -23.06
CA GLU A 164 -8.69 14.15 -24.47
C GLU A 164 -10.12 14.52 -24.89
N ARG A 165 -11.11 14.28 -24.02
CA ARG A 165 -12.49 14.73 -24.28
C ARG A 165 -12.58 16.25 -24.39
N TRP A 166 -11.92 16.97 -23.49
CA TRP A 166 -11.83 18.43 -23.55
C TRP A 166 -11.25 18.88 -24.89
N ARG A 167 -10.13 18.28 -25.32
CA ARG A 167 -9.49 18.58 -26.61
C ARG A 167 -10.46 18.36 -27.78
N LEU A 168 -11.20 17.26 -27.78
CA LEU A 168 -12.18 16.98 -28.83
C LEU A 168 -13.35 17.97 -28.85
N GLU A 169 -13.76 18.47 -27.69
CA GLU A 169 -14.89 19.40 -27.56
C GLU A 169 -14.49 20.87 -27.80
N LYS A 170 -13.27 21.26 -27.42
CA LYS A 170 -12.79 22.66 -27.45
C LYS A 170 -11.76 22.94 -28.55
N GLY A 171 -11.22 21.91 -29.19
CA GLY A 171 -10.18 22.02 -30.21
C GLY A 171 -8.76 22.25 -29.68
N GLN A 172 -8.59 22.38 -28.36
CA GLN A 172 -7.29 22.62 -27.71
C GLN A 172 -7.25 21.91 -26.35
N TYR A 173 -6.06 21.58 -25.86
CA TYR A 173 -5.88 21.08 -24.49
C TYR A 173 -6.16 22.17 -23.45
N PRO A 174 -6.62 21.81 -22.23
CA PRO A 174 -6.84 22.79 -21.17
C PRO A 174 -5.51 23.47 -20.77
N GLU A 175 -5.58 24.72 -20.31
CA GLU A 175 -4.42 25.42 -19.75
C GLU A 175 -4.01 24.80 -18.40
N GLU A 176 -4.99 24.35 -17.62
CA GLU A 176 -4.80 23.76 -16.30
C GLU A 176 -5.88 22.71 -15.96
N LEU A 177 -5.57 21.79 -15.05
CA LEU A 177 -6.53 20.75 -14.63
C LEU A 177 -7.80 21.31 -13.98
N GLY A 178 -7.75 22.52 -13.41
CA GLY A 178 -8.90 23.18 -12.81
C GLY A 178 -10.03 23.46 -13.80
N GLU A 179 -9.72 23.60 -15.09
CA GLU A 179 -10.73 23.78 -16.13
C GLU A 179 -11.59 22.52 -16.33
N LEU A 180 -10.98 21.34 -16.22
CA LEU A 180 -11.69 20.06 -16.31
C LEU A 180 -12.69 19.88 -15.17
N VAL A 181 -12.33 20.34 -13.97
CA VAL A 181 -13.23 20.36 -12.81
C VAL A 181 -14.38 21.32 -13.04
N SER A 182 -14.06 22.56 -13.44
CA SER A 182 -15.05 23.62 -13.67
C SER A 182 -16.07 23.26 -14.75
N ALA A 183 -15.64 22.52 -15.78
CA ALA A 183 -16.53 22.03 -16.84
C ALA A 183 -17.15 20.66 -16.55
N GLY A 184 -16.89 20.06 -15.39
CA GLY A 184 -17.50 18.81 -14.95
C GLY A 184 -16.98 17.55 -15.66
N PHE A 185 -15.79 17.59 -16.25
CA PHE A 185 -15.14 16.40 -16.82
C PHE A 185 -14.57 15.50 -15.73
N ILE A 186 -14.11 16.04 -14.61
CA ILE A 186 -13.65 15.30 -13.42
C ILE A 186 -14.18 15.98 -12.15
N LYS A 187 -14.26 15.24 -11.04
CA LYS A 187 -14.74 15.78 -9.76
C LYS A 187 -13.72 16.70 -9.08
N GLU A 188 -12.46 16.31 -9.14
CA GLU A 188 -11.34 17.01 -8.51
C GLU A 188 -10.03 16.68 -9.25
N PRO A 189 -8.98 17.49 -9.12
CA PRO A 189 -7.67 17.15 -9.66
C PRO A 189 -7.08 15.91 -8.95
N PRO A 190 -6.47 14.98 -9.68
CA PRO A 190 -5.86 13.78 -9.08
C PRO A 190 -4.68 14.19 -8.18
N MET A 191 -4.69 13.73 -6.93
CA MET A 191 -3.63 14.04 -5.95
C MET A 191 -2.40 13.15 -6.18
N ASP A 192 -1.21 13.74 -6.13
CA ASP A 192 0.04 13.00 -6.24
C ASP A 192 0.37 12.32 -4.89
N PRO A 193 0.48 10.98 -4.80
CA PRO A 193 0.88 10.33 -3.57
C PRO A 193 2.30 10.69 -3.09
N TYR A 194 3.15 11.20 -3.99
CA TYR A 194 4.54 11.57 -3.74
C TYR A 194 4.73 13.08 -3.52
N SER A 195 3.65 13.87 -3.49
CA SER A 195 3.68 15.26 -3.05
C SER A 195 2.47 15.60 -2.18
N ASP A 196 2.34 16.86 -1.75
CA ASP A 196 1.16 17.40 -1.10
C ASP A 196 0.23 18.14 -2.08
N LYS A 197 0.46 17.96 -3.39
CA LYS A 197 -0.20 18.68 -4.48
C LYS A 197 -0.85 17.71 -5.47
N PRO A 198 -1.73 18.22 -6.35
CA PRO A 198 -2.18 17.47 -7.52
C PRO A 198 -1.00 17.00 -8.40
N LEU A 199 -1.23 15.99 -9.23
CA LEU A 199 -0.33 15.64 -10.32
C LEU A 199 0.00 16.87 -11.15
N VAL A 200 1.26 16.96 -11.60
CA VAL A 200 1.68 18.09 -12.41
C VAL A 200 1.24 17.87 -13.85
N TYR A 201 0.41 18.79 -14.31
CA TYR A 201 -0.02 18.90 -15.69
C TYR A 201 0.67 20.09 -16.35
N ARG A 202 1.12 19.90 -17.58
CA ARG A 202 1.68 20.96 -18.41
C ARG A 202 1.23 20.76 -19.85
N ARG A 203 0.57 21.77 -20.42
CA ARG A 203 0.28 21.78 -21.85
C ARG A 203 1.58 21.93 -22.64
N ALA A 204 1.70 21.21 -23.76
CA ALA A 204 2.85 21.25 -24.64
C ALA A 204 2.37 21.26 -26.10
N ASP A 205 2.17 22.46 -26.68
CA ASP A 205 1.66 22.65 -28.05
C ASP A 205 0.51 21.67 -28.42
N ASP A 206 0.80 20.66 -29.25
CA ASP A 206 -0.13 19.65 -29.75
C ASP A 206 -0.29 18.41 -28.84
N ASP A 207 0.24 18.46 -27.62
CA ASP A 207 0.21 17.42 -26.59
C ASP A 207 0.20 18.03 -25.17
N PHE A 208 0.37 17.19 -24.17
CA PHE A 208 0.55 17.60 -22.79
C PHE A 208 1.50 16.64 -22.06
N ILE A 209 1.86 17.00 -20.83
CA ILE A 209 2.63 16.16 -19.93
C ILE A 209 1.85 16.05 -18.64
N LEU A 210 1.73 14.83 -18.13
CA LEU A 210 1.16 14.53 -16.82
C LEU A 210 2.13 13.65 -16.05
N TYR A 211 2.54 14.07 -14.85
CA TYR A 211 3.52 13.33 -14.05
C TYR A 211 3.34 13.52 -12.55
N SER A 212 3.97 12.61 -11.80
CA SER A 212 4.13 12.63 -10.34
C SER A 212 5.61 12.79 -9.99
N PHE A 213 5.91 13.40 -8.84
CA PHE A 213 7.29 13.56 -8.33
C PHE A 213 7.99 12.21 -8.12
N GLY A 214 7.21 11.14 -7.92
CA GLY A 214 7.77 9.81 -7.74
C GLY A 214 8.57 9.63 -6.44
N PRO A 215 9.27 8.49 -6.30
CA PRO A 215 9.78 8.02 -5.01
C PRO A 215 10.96 8.80 -4.44
N ASN A 216 11.46 9.82 -5.13
CA ASN A 216 12.45 10.76 -4.60
C ASN A 216 11.82 12.00 -3.93
N PHE A 217 10.50 12.19 -4.07
CA PHE A 217 9.72 13.30 -3.51
C PHE A 217 10.17 14.69 -3.98
N ARG A 218 10.77 14.78 -5.18
CA ARG A 218 11.21 16.03 -5.78
C ARG A 218 10.61 16.16 -7.18
N ASP A 219 10.32 17.39 -7.57
CA ASP A 219 9.93 17.69 -8.93
C ASP A 219 11.19 17.67 -9.83
N ASP A 220 11.30 16.68 -10.71
CA ASP A 220 12.35 16.61 -11.72
C ASP A 220 11.89 17.18 -13.08
N GLY A 221 10.78 17.94 -13.11
CA GLY A 221 10.29 18.67 -14.29
C GLY A 221 9.60 17.80 -15.35
N GLY A 222 9.13 16.62 -14.98
CA GLY A 222 8.59 15.59 -15.85
C GLY A 222 9.68 14.74 -16.51
N GLN A 223 10.85 14.60 -15.88
CA GLN A 223 11.95 13.80 -16.41
C GLN A 223 12.03 12.45 -15.73
N ALA A 224 11.92 11.37 -16.50
CA ALA A 224 12.10 10.02 -15.97
C ALA A 224 13.57 9.74 -15.61
N ALA A 225 13.79 8.93 -14.58
CA ALA A 225 15.14 8.47 -14.25
C ALA A 225 15.71 7.60 -15.36
N ILE A 226 17.00 7.78 -15.66
CA ILE A 226 17.73 6.93 -16.61
C ILE A 226 18.62 5.95 -15.83
N VAL A 227 18.34 4.66 -15.93
CA VAL A 227 19.16 3.60 -15.35
C VAL A 227 19.66 2.70 -16.47
N ARG A 228 20.99 2.56 -16.59
CA ARG A 228 21.64 1.78 -17.65
C ARG A 228 21.17 2.19 -19.07
N GLY A 229 21.05 3.50 -19.28
CA GLY A 229 20.64 4.08 -20.57
C GLY A 229 19.16 3.90 -20.92
N ARG A 230 18.31 3.44 -19.99
CA ARG A 230 16.87 3.27 -20.21
C ARG A 230 16.04 4.06 -19.20
N PRO A 231 14.91 4.65 -19.64
CA PRO A 231 14.00 5.32 -18.73
C PRO A 231 13.32 4.32 -17.77
N VAL A 232 13.28 4.68 -16.49
CA VAL A 232 12.62 3.94 -15.44
C VAL A 232 11.23 4.53 -15.23
N LYS A 233 10.21 3.79 -15.63
CA LYS A 233 8.80 4.22 -15.58
C LYS A 233 8.35 4.75 -14.21
N TRP A 234 8.91 4.20 -13.14
CA TRP A 234 8.45 4.44 -11.77
C TRP A 234 9.36 5.36 -10.98
N GLY A 235 10.28 6.06 -11.65
CA GLY A 235 11.34 6.80 -10.98
C GLY A 235 12.25 5.90 -10.13
N THR A 236 13.11 6.53 -9.36
CA THR A 236 13.96 5.88 -8.36
C THR A 236 13.99 6.73 -7.10
N ARG A 237 14.49 6.19 -5.99
CA ARG A 237 14.65 6.97 -4.76
C ARG A 237 15.65 8.11 -4.90
N ASP A 238 16.51 8.07 -5.91
CA ASP A 238 17.59 9.03 -6.10
C ASP A 238 17.27 10.08 -7.18
N ALA A 239 16.43 9.74 -8.15
CA ALA A 239 16.14 10.56 -9.32
C ALA A 239 14.86 10.11 -10.05
N GLY A 240 14.26 11.05 -10.77
CA GLY A 240 13.29 10.84 -11.83
C GLY A 240 11.84 10.81 -11.36
N ASP A 241 11.02 11.57 -12.08
CA ASP A 241 9.58 11.59 -11.96
C ASP A 241 8.93 10.34 -12.55
N ILE A 242 7.70 10.07 -12.13
CA ILE A 242 6.81 9.11 -12.78
C ILE A 242 6.09 9.86 -13.91
N VAL A 243 6.64 9.77 -15.12
CA VAL A 243 6.01 10.32 -16.33
C VAL A 243 4.86 9.41 -16.76
N ILE A 244 3.63 9.88 -16.55
CA ILE A 244 2.40 9.13 -16.84
C ILE A 244 1.99 9.35 -18.30
N TRP A 245 2.11 10.59 -18.78
CA TRP A 245 1.89 10.96 -20.17
C TRP A 245 2.96 11.96 -20.65
N PRO A 246 3.52 11.80 -21.86
CA PRO A 246 3.31 10.68 -22.77
C PRO A 246 3.89 9.37 -22.22
N MET A 247 3.30 8.24 -22.63
CA MET A 247 3.77 6.92 -22.19
C MET A 247 5.17 6.65 -22.71
N LEU A 248 6.11 6.43 -21.79
CA LEU A 248 7.49 6.07 -22.12
C LEU A 248 7.52 4.76 -22.92
N LYS A 249 8.22 4.76 -24.05
CA LYS A 249 8.44 3.55 -24.88
C LYS A 249 9.54 2.71 -24.23
N HIS A 250 9.27 1.41 -24.05
CA HIS A 250 10.19 0.43 -23.47
C HIS A 250 11.01 -0.31 -24.52
#